data_AF-A0A411PJ67-F1
#
_entry.id   AF-A0A411PJ67-F1
#
_cell.length_a   1.000
_cell.length_b   1.000
_cell.length_c   1.000
_cell.angle_alpha   90.00
_cell.angle_beta   90.00
_cell.angle_gamma   90.00
#
_symmetry.space_group_name_H-M   'P 1'
#
loop_
_entity.id
_entity.type
_entity.pdbx_description
1 polymer ?
#
loop_
_entity_poly.entity_id
_entity_poly.type
_entity_poly.pdbx_seq_one_letter_code
_entity_poly.pdbx_strand_id
1 'polypeptide(L)'
;MRKQADYCQFGADLAQGYIDSYDQLNKAGDKADTKSLVHMHLATLLTDTAKFSQAIEVCQQALSHKLTDGTVTGFEGRINRIEKAQAKAGA
;
A
#
# COMPACT_ATOMS: atom_id res chain seq x y z
N MET A 1 -5.36 17.08 14.16
CA MET A 1 -5.42 15.62 14.40
C MET A 1 -5.44 14.90 13.05
N ARG A 2 -4.58 13.91 12.83
CA ARG A 2 -4.33 13.28 11.53
C ARG A 2 -5.32 12.13 11.17
N LYS A 3 -6.33 11.88 12.01
CA LYS A 3 -7.27 10.75 11.95
C LYS A 3 -8.73 11.20 12.13
N GLN A 4 -9.20 12.13 11.32
CA GLN A 4 -10.63 12.44 11.26
C GLN A 4 -11.25 11.58 10.16
N ALA A 5 -12.34 10.89 10.49
CA ALA A 5 -12.97 9.88 9.63
C ALA A 5 -13.30 10.41 8.23
N ASP A 6 -13.76 11.66 8.15
CA ASP A 6 -14.16 12.30 6.90
C ASP A 6 -12.97 12.48 5.93
N TYR A 7 -11.80 12.82 6.44
CA TYR A 7 -10.59 12.93 5.61
C TYR A 7 -10.06 11.56 5.18
N CYS A 8 -10.25 10.53 6.02
CA CYS A 8 -9.89 9.16 5.66
C CYS A 8 -10.80 8.62 4.55
N GLN A 9 -12.12 8.87 4.64
CA GLN A 9 -13.07 8.45 3.63
C GLN A 9 -12.85 9.20 2.31
N PHE A 10 -12.66 10.52 2.37
CA PHE A 10 -12.31 11.32 1.20
C PHE A 10 -11.04 10.83 0.49
N GLY A 11 -10.00 10.48 1.26
CA GLY A 11 -8.79 9.87 0.70
C GLY A 11 -9.02 8.50 0.06
N ALA A 12 -9.92 7.70 0.63
CA ALA A 12 -10.28 6.38 0.08
C ALA A 12 -11.07 6.51 -1.23
N ASP A 13 -11.94 7.51 -1.35
CA ASP A 13 -12.74 7.75 -2.55
C ASP A 13 -11.88 8.19 -3.75
N LEU A 14 -10.70 8.77 -3.48
CA LEU A 14 -9.70 9.14 -4.50
C LEU A 14 -8.81 7.97 -4.95
N ALA A 15 -8.95 6.79 -4.34
CA ALA A 15 -8.05 5.65 -4.60
C ALA A 15 -8.05 5.21 -6.08
N GLN A 16 -9.22 5.21 -6.73
CA GLN A 16 -9.32 4.81 -8.13
C GLN A 16 -8.57 5.79 -9.05
N GLY A 17 -8.67 7.10 -8.80
CA GLY A 17 -7.94 8.11 -9.56
C GLY A 17 -6.41 7.99 -9.38
N TYR A 18 -5.96 7.56 -8.20
CA TYR A 18 -4.55 7.24 -7.95
C TYR A 18 -4.09 6.00 -8.74
N ILE A 19 -4.91 4.96 -8.78
CA ILE A 19 -4.63 3.73 -9.55
C ILE A 19 -4.54 4.06 -11.05
N ASP A 20 -5.51 4.80 -11.58
CA ASP A 20 -5.56 5.15 -13.00
C ASP A 20 -4.38 6.05 -13.42
N SER A 21 -4.03 7.01 -12.57
CA SER A 21 -2.86 7.87 -12.77
C SER A 21 -1.56 7.08 -12.73
N TYR A 22 -1.47 6.10 -11.84
CA TYR A 22 -0.32 5.21 -11.75
C TYR A 22 -0.21 4.31 -12.99
N ASP A 23 -1.31 3.78 -13.51
CA ASP A 23 -1.31 2.97 -14.73
C ASP A 23 -0.86 3.77 -15.94
N GLN A 24 -1.24 5.05 -16.04
CA GLN A 24 -0.72 5.96 -17.07
C GLN A 24 0.79 6.21 -16.92
N LEU A 25 1.27 6.45 -15.70
CA LEU A 25 2.70 6.65 -15.42
C LEU A 25 3.53 5.38 -15.65
N ASN A 26 2.97 4.20 -15.35
CA ASN A 26 3.62 2.92 -15.57
C ASN A 26 3.80 2.61 -17.07
N LYS A 27 2.82 3.02 -17.91
CA LYS A 27 2.95 2.96 -19.38
C LYS A 27 3.98 3.94 -19.96
N ALA A 28 4.29 5.02 -19.24
CA ALA A 28 5.17 6.10 -19.73
C ALA A 28 6.69 5.84 -19.60
N GLY A 29 7.10 4.71 -19.02
CA GLY A 29 8.52 4.32 -19.01
C GLY A 29 9.29 4.78 -17.77
N ASP A 30 9.28 3.89 -16.79
CA ASP A 30 10.41 3.48 -15.95
C ASP A 30 11.07 4.45 -14.97
N LYS A 31 10.54 4.46 -13.74
CA LYS A 31 11.34 4.51 -12.51
C LYS A 31 10.80 3.48 -11.53
N ALA A 32 11.57 2.42 -11.26
CA ALA A 32 11.24 1.39 -10.27
C ALA A 32 10.89 1.99 -8.89
N ASP A 33 11.52 3.12 -8.53
CA ASP A 33 11.25 3.87 -7.30
C ASP A 33 9.80 4.36 -7.21
N THR A 34 9.23 4.85 -8.30
CA THR A 34 7.82 5.32 -8.33
C THR A 34 6.87 4.13 -8.17
N LYS A 35 7.20 2.98 -8.77
CA LYS A 35 6.41 1.75 -8.64
C LYS A 35 6.37 1.28 -7.20
N SER A 36 7.52 1.27 -6.53
CA SER A 36 7.58 0.85 -5.15
C SER A 36 6.80 1.79 -4.20
N LEU A 37 6.91 3.10 -4.41
CA LEU A 37 6.20 4.09 -3.59
C LEU A 37 4.67 3.92 -3.62
N VAL A 38 4.10 3.59 -4.78
CA VAL A 38 2.65 3.40 -4.89
C VAL A 38 2.20 2.15 -4.13
N HIS A 39 2.89 1.02 -4.27
CA HIS A 39 2.58 -0.19 -3.50
C HIS A 39 2.74 0.06 -1.99
N MET A 40 3.77 0.79 -1.58
CA MET A 40 4.00 1.14 -0.18
C MET A 40 2.86 2.00 0.40
N HIS A 41 2.47 3.08 -0.30
CA HIS A 41 1.38 3.96 0.14
C HIS A 41 0.05 3.22 0.18
N LEU A 42 -0.25 2.42 -0.84
CA LEU A 42 -1.49 1.66 -0.91
C LEU A 42 -1.57 0.60 0.20
N ALA A 43 -0.50 -0.17 0.42
CA ALA A 43 -0.44 -1.13 1.52
C ALA A 43 -0.63 -0.44 2.89
N THR A 44 -0.08 0.76 3.07
CA THR A 44 -0.26 1.56 4.29
C THR A 44 -1.72 1.96 4.49
N LEU A 45 -2.35 2.51 3.45
CA LEU A 45 -3.77 2.94 3.51
C LEU A 45 -4.72 1.75 3.78
N LEU A 46 -4.48 0.61 3.13
CA LEU A 46 -5.27 -0.60 3.34
C LEU A 46 -5.11 -1.13 4.77
N THR A 47 -3.90 -1.08 5.32
CA THR A 47 -3.64 -1.45 6.72
C THR A 47 -4.37 -0.52 7.69
N ASP A 48 -4.30 0.79 7.47
CA ASP A 48 -4.95 1.80 8.30
C ASP A 48 -6.49 1.69 8.29
N THR A 49 -7.06 1.09 7.24
CA THR A 49 -8.50 0.83 7.08
C THR A 49 -8.90 -0.61 7.40
N ALA A 50 -8.04 -1.38 8.06
CA ALA A 50 -8.25 -2.77 8.46
C ALA A 50 -8.52 -3.76 7.30
N LYS A 51 -8.18 -3.39 6.07
CA LYS A 51 -8.24 -4.23 4.87
C LYS A 51 -6.96 -5.06 4.74
N PHE A 52 -6.66 -5.87 5.75
CA PHE A 52 -5.36 -6.53 5.90
C PHE A 52 -5.02 -7.49 4.76
N SER A 53 -5.95 -8.33 4.33
CA SER A 53 -5.73 -9.27 3.22
C SER A 53 -5.32 -8.53 1.93
N GLN A 54 -6.02 -7.44 1.62
CA GLN A 54 -5.71 -6.62 0.43
C GLN A 54 -4.35 -5.92 0.58
N ALA A 55 -4.00 -5.46 1.79
CA ALA A 55 -2.70 -4.85 2.06
C ALA A 55 -1.54 -5.84 1.84
N ILE A 56 -1.73 -7.12 2.20
CA ILE A 56 -0.76 -8.20 1.95
C ILE A 56 -0.63 -8.48 0.45
N GLU A 57 -1.75 -8.59 -0.28
CA GLU A 57 -1.73 -8.81 -1.73
C GLU A 57 -0.93 -7.74 -2.49
N VAL A 58 -1.11 -6.46 -2.13
CA VAL A 58 -0.34 -5.36 -2.71
C VAL A 58 1.17 -5.52 -2.45
N CYS A 59 1.56 -5.94 -1.25
CA CYS A 59 2.97 -6.21 -0.95
C CYS A 59 3.51 -7.41 -1.75
N GLN A 60 2.71 -8.47 -1.92
CA GLN A 60 3.07 -9.64 -2.71
C GLN A 60 3.21 -9.31 -4.21
N GLN A 61 2.33 -8.47 -4.75
CA GLN A 61 2.45 -7.97 -6.12
C GLN A 61 3.75 -7.19 -6.30
N ALA A 62 4.09 -6.31 -5.36
CA ALA A 62 5.35 -5.56 -5.39
C ALA A 62 6.58 -6.50 -5.40
N LEU A 63 6.56 -7.56 -4.60
CA LEU A 63 7.61 -8.58 -4.57
C LEU A 63 7.73 -9.35 -5.90
N SER A 64 6.61 -9.67 -6.56
CA SER A 64 6.62 -10.32 -7.89
C SER A 64 7.30 -9.44 -8.96
N HIS A 65 7.27 -8.12 -8.76
CA HIS A 65 7.95 -7.14 -9.59
C HIS A 65 9.38 -6.79 -9.11
N LYS A 66 9.90 -7.51 -8.10
CA LYS A 66 11.22 -7.28 -7.48
C LYS A 66 11.41 -5.86 -6.93
N LEU A 67 10.33 -5.25 -6.43
CA LEU A 67 10.35 -3.92 -5.82
C LEU A 67 10.72 -4.01 -4.33
N THR A 68 11.24 -2.92 -3.76
CA THR A 68 11.55 -2.79 -2.32
C THR A 68 10.88 -1.56 -1.73
N ASP A 69 10.20 -1.68 -0.59
CA ASP A 69 9.40 -0.60 0.02
C ASP A 69 10.24 0.54 0.65
N GLY A 70 11.56 0.55 0.41
CA GLY A 70 12.49 1.56 0.93
C GLY A 70 12.90 1.35 2.38
N THR A 71 12.38 0.31 3.06
CA THR A 71 12.82 -0.08 4.40
C THR A 71 13.93 -1.14 4.36
N VAL A 72 14.68 -1.30 5.45
CA VAL A 72 15.76 -2.30 5.58
C VAL A 72 15.26 -3.72 5.27
N THR A 73 14.00 -4.03 5.57
CA THR A 73 13.41 -5.36 5.41
C THR A 73 12.43 -5.46 4.24
N GLY A 74 12.30 -4.41 3.43
CA GLY A 74 11.45 -4.43 2.24
C GLY A 74 9.97 -4.73 2.49
N PHE A 75 9.30 -5.20 1.44
CA PHE A 75 7.88 -5.57 1.49
C PHE A 75 7.64 -6.81 2.36
N GLU A 76 8.63 -7.70 2.53
CA GLU A 76 8.57 -8.85 3.44
C GLU A 76 8.41 -8.38 4.89
N GLY A 77 9.23 -7.41 5.31
CA GLY A 77 9.10 -6.79 6.62
C GLY A 77 7.75 -6.10 6.83
N ARG A 78 7.18 -5.53 5.77
CA ARG A 78 5.86 -4.92 5.80
C ARG A 78 4.74 -5.94 5.99
N ILE A 79 4.75 -7.05 5.25
CA ILE A 79 3.77 -8.13 5.40
C ILE A 79 3.69 -8.59 6.86
N ASN A 80 4.84 -8.84 7.48
CA ASN A 80 4.92 -9.23 8.90
C ASN A 80 4.28 -8.20 9.86
N ARG A 81 4.38 -6.90 9.56
CA ARG A 81 3.75 -5.84 10.37
C ARG A 81 2.24 -5.81 10.17
N ILE A 82 1.77 -6.05 8.94
CA ILE A 82 0.35 -6.10 8.60
C ILE A 82 -0.33 -7.30 9.28
N GLU A 83 0.29 -8.48 9.24
CA GLU A 83 -0.22 -9.68 9.91
C GLU A 83 -0.34 -9.48 11.43
N LYS A 84 0.63 -8.82 12.06
CA LYS A 84 0.54 -8.44 13.48
C LYS A 84 -0.59 -7.46 13.76
N ALA A 85 -0.82 -6.50 12.87
CA ALA A 85 -1.94 -5.55 13.01
C ALA A 85 -3.30 -6.27 12.85
N GLN A 86 -3.40 -7.22 11.92
CA GLN A 86 -4.58 -8.06 11.73
C GLN A 86 -4.88 -8.90 12.98
N ALA A 87 -3.88 -9.58 13.51
CA ALA A 87 -4.03 -10.39 14.73
C ALA A 87 -4.49 -9.54 15.92
N LYS A 88 -3.99 -8.30 16.04
CA LYS A 88 -4.41 -7.37 17.09
C LYS A 88 -5.84 -6.84 16.89
N ALA A 89 -6.30 -6.68 15.66
CA ALA A 89 -7.64 -6.18 15.36
C ALA A 89 -8.73 -7.26 15.50
N GLY A 90 -8.36 -8.54 15.37
CA GLY A 90 -9.26 -9.68 15.58
C GLY A 90 -9.27 -10.27 16.99
N ALA A 91 -8.48 -9.70 17.92
CA ALA A 91 -8.42 -10.06 19.34
C ALA A 91 -9.21 -9.04 20.17
#